data_AF-A0A7J6PBJ3-F1
#
_entry.id   AF-A0A7J6PBJ3-F1
#
_cell.length_a   1.000
_cell.length_b   1.000
_cell.length_c   1.000
_cell.angle_alpha   90.00
_cell.angle_beta   90.00
_cell.angle_gamma   90.00
#
_symmetry.space_group_name_H-M   'P 1'
#
loop_
_entity.id
_entity.type
_entity.pdbx_description
1 polymer ?
#
loop_
_entity_poly.entity_id
_entity_poly.type
_entity_poly.pdbx_seq_one_letter_code
_entity_poly.pdbx_strand_id
1 'polypeptide(L)'
;RRATQGAFVSDQVLYQVFGFIAEAAQHAITYKVIKPHLQFLVHDVVLPVLSFSQEDQHLWESDPDEFIRRQGACETMFSDPRSAAGDLLRSFVTYRGRDSLSIIMASISTDLEAYSRMGDKVDMQACCKKDGALNALENIAEQLAIAAVEKSGKSKRSKKGKKSKKPSAVENQLPDVNALQQMLVNVVLPEFKSQCAFLRLRACSTFEAFISENIEFSQEVFGAAFVATKACLSDSELPVIGEGVRETRREKNIHIWSDEVGGTLAQLHLSILSALN
;
A
#
# COMPACT_ATOMS: atom_id res chain seq x y z
N ARG A 1 6.13 -18.85 -4.48
CA ARG A 1 5.88 -17.90 -5.61
C ARG A 1 6.56 -18.35 -6.92
N ARG A 2 5.91 -18.16 -8.08
CA ARG A 2 6.46 -18.57 -9.40
C ARG A 2 7.11 -17.39 -10.13
N ALA A 3 8.24 -17.62 -10.79
CA ALA A 3 8.83 -16.67 -11.76
C ALA A 3 7.94 -16.51 -13.00
N THR A 4 8.19 -15.46 -13.79
CA THR A 4 7.49 -15.15 -15.05
C THR A 4 7.53 -16.27 -16.10
N GLN A 5 8.39 -17.28 -15.93
CA GLN A 5 8.47 -18.47 -16.80
C GLN A 5 7.93 -19.76 -16.14
N GLY A 6 7.21 -19.66 -15.02
CA GLY A 6 6.58 -20.80 -14.35
C GLY A 6 7.50 -21.62 -13.45
N ALA A 7 8.80 -21.31 -13.38
CA ALA A 7 9.74 -21.92 -12.45
C ALA A 7 9.50 -21.42 -11.01
N PHE A 8 9.58 -22.33 -10.03
CA PHE A 8 9.48 -21.96 -8.62
C PHE A 8 10.73 -21.17 -8.18
N VAL A 9 10.52 -20.07 -7.46
CA VAL A 9 11.58 -19.30 -6.82
C VAL A 9 11.20 -19.15 -5.34
N SER A 10 12.16 -19.42 -4.45
CA SER A 10 11.92 -19.30 -3.02
C SER A 10 11.82 -17.84 -2.58
N ASP A 11 11.05 -17.61 -1.52
CA ASP A 11 10.86 -16.28 -0.93
C ASP A 11 12.19 -15.62 -0.53
N GLN A 12 13.15 -16.41 -0.02
CA GLN A 12 14.49 -15.93 0.30
C GLN A 12 15.23 -15.39 -0.93
N VAL A 13 15.13 -16.07 -2.08
CA VAL A 13 15.80 -15.60 -3.30
C VAL A 13 15.16 -14.30 -3.79
N LEU A 14 13.82 -14.22 -3.77
CA LEU A 14 13.11 -13.00 -4.14
C LEU A 14 13.50 -11.82 -3.22
N TYR A 15 13.49 -12.04 -1.91
CA TYR A 15 13.92 -11.04 -0.93
C TYR A 15 15.33 -10.51 -1.22
N GLN A 16 16.30 -11.40 -1.41
CA GLN A 16 17.69 -11.03 -1.68
C GLN A 16 17.85 -10.31 -3.02
N VAL A 17 17.15 -10.76 -4.07
CA VAL A 17 17.19 -10.13 -5.39
C VAL A 17 16.60 -8.72 -5.34
N PHE A 18 15.43 -8.54 -4.70
CA PHE A 18 14.83 -7.22 -4.57
C PHE A 18 15.69 -6.28 -3.74
N GLY A 19 16.24 -6.75 -2.61
CA GLY A 19 17.19 -5.97 -1.81
C GLY A 19 18.44 -5.56 -2.61
N PHE A 20 19.00 -6.49 -3.38
CA PHE A 20 20.16 -6.19 -4.24
C PHE A 20 19.83 -5.13 -5.31
N ILE A 21 18.71 -5.26 -6.01
CA ILE A 21 18.30 -4.29 -7.03
C ILE A 21 18.01 -2.93 -6.37
N ALA A 22 17.41 -2.91 -5.18
CA ALA A 22 17.11 -1.70 -4.44
C ALA A 22 18.39 -0.93 -4.08
N GLU A 23 19.43 -1.62 -3.63
CA GLU A 23 20.74 -1.03 -3.36
C GLU A 23 21.45 -0.59 -4.67
N ALA A 24 21.42 -1.45 -5.69
CA ALA A 24 22.02 -1.14 -6.99
C ALA A 24 21.35 0.08 -7.66
N ALA A 25 20.06 0.31 -7.45
CA ALA A 25 19.34 1.46 -7.97
C ALA A 25 19.86 2.79 -7.43
N GLN A 26 20.50 2.82 -6.25
CA GLN A 26 21.05 4.03 -5.64
C GLN A 26 22.25 4.59 -6.40
N HIS A 27 23.02 3.72 -7.10
CA HIS A 27 24.21 4.12 -7.84
C HIS A 27 23.94 4.33 -9.34
N ALA A 28 24.54 5.37 -9.94
CA ALA A 28 24.22 5.78 -11.30
C ALA A 28 24.70 4.78 -12.37
N ILE A 29 25.84 4.11 -12.13
CA ILE A 29 26.45 3.17 -13.08
C ILE A 29 25.60 1.91 -13.21
N THR A 30 25.27 1.28 -12.09
CA THR A 30 24.41 0.11 -12.00
C THR A 30 22.99 0.42 -12.47
N TYR A 31 22.46 1.60 -12.16
CA TYR A 31 21.13 1.98 -12.62
C TYR A 31 21.02 2.07 -14.16
N LYS A 32 22.10 2.41 -14.89
CA LYS A 32 22.08 2.36 -16.36
C LYS A 32 21.77 0.96 -16.90
N VAL A 33 22.15 -0.08 -16.15
CA VAL A 33 21.84 -1.49 -16.49
C VAL A 33 20.41 -1.84 -16.11
N ILE A 34 19.88 -1.30 -15.01
CA ILE A 34 18.52 -1.57 -14.53
C ILE A 34 17.47 -0.85 -15.40
N LYS A 35 17.74 0.40 -15.81
CA LYS A 35 16.79 1.30 -16.46
C LYS A 35 16.04 0.69 -17.67
N PRO A 36 16.69 -0.03 -18.62
CA PRO A 36 15.99 -0.65 -19.74
C PRO A 36 14.95 -1.70 -19.34
N HIS A 37 15.06 -2.25 -18.13
CA HIS A 37 14.20 -3.31 -17.62
C HIS A 37 13.15 -2.80 -16.62
N LEU A 38 13.08 -1.49 -16.38
CA LEU A 38 12.27 -0.92 -15.31
C LEU A 38 10.78 -1.22 -15.46
N GLN A 39 10.25 -1.16 -16.68
CA GLN A 39 8.86 -1.52 -16.98
C GLN A 39 8.55 -2.98 -16.63
N PHE A 40 9.40 -3.91 -17.08
CA PHE A 40 9.26 -5.33 -16.77
C PHE A 40 9.37 -5.62 -15.27
N LEU A 41 10.38 -5.02 -14.61
CA LEU A 41 10.57 -5.20 -13.17
C LEU A 41 9.36 -4.72 -12.37
N VAL A 42 8.77 -3.59 -12.73
CA VAL A 42 7.60 -3.06 -12.03
C VAL A 42 6.35 -3.90 -12.35
N HIS A 43 6.02 -4.06 -13.63
CA HIS A 43 4.75 -4.64 -14.06
C HIS A 43 4.70 -6.17 -13.92
N ASP A 44 5.74 -6.87 -14.38
CA ASP A 44 5.72 -8.33 -14.50
C ASP A 44 6.32 -9.05 -13.28
N VAL A 45 7.04 -8.32 -12.42
CA VAL A 45 7.75 -8.91 -11.27
C VAL A 45 7.26 -8.36 -9.94
N VAL A 46 7.35 -7.04 -9.73
CA VAL A 46 7.05 -6.43 -8.43
C VAL A 46 5.56 -6.40 -8.13
N LEU A 47 4.71 -5.91 -9.05
CA LEU A 47 3.27 -5.85 -8.82
C LEU A 47 2.64 -7.22 -8.53
N PRO A 48 2.94 -8.31 -9.27
CA PRO A 48 2.43 -9.63 -8.96
C PRO A 48 2.90 -10.18 -7.61
N VAL A 49 4.07 -9.76 -7.12
CA VAL A 49 4.54 -10.10 -5.76
C VAL A 49 3.73 -9.33 -4.71
N LEU A 50 3.41 -8.07 -4.95
CA LEU A 50 2.62 -7.28 -4.02
C LEU A 50 1.16 -7.75 -3.94
N SER A 51 0.61 -8.29 -5.03
CA SER A 51 -0.74 -8.83 -5.10
C SER A 51 -1.02 -9.99 -4.13
N PHE A 52 -2.29 -10.08 -3.73
CA PHE A 52 -2.89 -11.23 -3.08
C PHE A 52 -2.73 -12.47 -3.97
N SER A 53 -2.13 -13.52 -3.40
CA SER A 53 -1.73 -14.72 -4.14
C SER A 53 -2.62 -15.91 -3.79
N GLN A 54 -2.47 -16.98 -4.56
CA GLN A 54 -3.15 -18.25 -4.27
C GLN A 54 -2.72 -18.86 -2.93
N GLU A 55 -1.47 -18.63 -2.51
CA GLU A 55 -0.98 -19.08 -1.19
C GLU A 55 -1.69 -18.31 -0.06
N ASP A 56 -1.99 -17.02 -0.28
CA ASP A 56 -2.78 -16.22 0.66
C ASP A 56 -4.24 -16.66 0.69
N GLN A 57 -4.85 -16.92 -0.48
CA GLN A 57 -6.22 -17.42 -0.54
C GLN A 57 -6.37 -18.71 0.26
N HIS A 58 -5.45 -19.66 0.07
CA HIS A 58 -5.47 -20.91 0.80
C HIS A 58 -5.32 -20.68 2.31
N LEU A 59 -4.37 -19.83 2.73
CA LEU A 59 -4.17 -19.56 4.16
C LEU A 59 -5.39 -18.83 4.76
N TRP A 60 -5.95 -17.86 4.03
CA TRP A 60 -7.16 -17.14 4.40
C TRP A 60 -8.33 -18.08 4.69
N GLU A 61 -8.53 -19.10 3.84
CA GLU A 61 -9.63 -20.06 3.98
C GLU A 61 -9.36 -21.14 5.04
N SER A 62 -8.11 -21.61 5.14
CA SER A 62 -7.75 -22.77 5.97
C SER A 62 -7.36 -22.42 7.41
N ASP A 63 -6.70 -21.28 7.62
CA ASP A 63 -6.23 -20.80 8.93
C ASP A 63 -6.15 -19.26 8.92
N PRO A 64 -7.29 -18.56 9.02
CA PRO A 64 -7.34 -17.10 8.99
C PRO A 64 -6.58 -16.44 10.14
N ASP A 65 -6.45 -17.11 11.29
CA ASP A 65 -5.65 -16.62 12.41
C ASP A 65 -4.16 -16.59 12.07
N GLU A 66 -3.65 -17.62 11.41
CA GLU A 66 -2.26 -17.63 10.92
C GLU A 66 -2.06 -16.60 9.80
N PHE A 67 -3.05 -16.37 8.94
CA PHE A 67 -2.98 -15.29 7.96
C PHE A 67 -2.75 -13.92 8.64
N ILE A 68 -3.54 -13.61 9.68
CA ILE A 68 -3.41 -12.37 10.45
C ILE A 68 -2.04 -12.30 11.14
N ARG A 69 -1.59 -13.39 11.78
CA ARG A 69 -0.27 -13.44 12.42
C ARG A 69 0.85 -13.18 11.42
N ARG A 70 0.79 -13.79 10.24
CA ARG A 70 1.80 -13.61 9.18
C ARG A 70 1.82 -12.17 8.66
N GLN A 71 0.64 -11.55 8.48
CA GLN A 71 0.54 -10.16 8.06
C GLN A 71 1.16 -9.21 9.09
N GLY A 72 0.85 -9.37 10.37
CA GLY A 72 1.45 -8.57 11.44
C GLY A 72 2.95 -8.84 11.66
N ALA A 73 3.41 -10.07 11.40
CA ALA A 73 4.81 -10.46 11.53
C ALA A 73 5.69 -9.98 10.36
N CYS A 74 5.10 -9.54 9.25
CA CYS A 74 5.82 -9.09 8.06
C CYS A 74 6.83 -7.97 8.35
N GLU A 75 6.53 -7.10 9.33
CA GLU A 75 7.44 -6.04 9.80
C GLU A 75 8.68 -6.60 10.55
N THR A 76 8.62 -7.85 11.03
CA THR A 76 9.67 -8.50 11.83
C THR A 76 10.34 -9.69 11.13
N MET A 77 9.79 -10.15 10.00
CA MET A 77 10.37 -11.23 9.21
C MET A 77 11.50 -10.71 8.32
N PHE A 78 12.73 -11.14 8.60
CA PHE A 78 13.95 -10.72 7.88
C PHE A 78 14.04 -11.19 6.42
N SER A 79 12.99 -11.81 5.85
CA SER A 79 13.03 -12.43 4.52
C SER A 79 11.71 -12.38 3.74
N ASP A 80 10.78 -11.49 4.09
CA ASP A 80 9.51 -11.40 3.37
C ASP A 80 9.68 -10.72 1.99
N PRO A 81 9.31 -11.38 0.88
CA PRO A 81 9.50 -10.84 -0.46
C PRO A 81 8.58 -9.67 -0.79
N ARG A 82 7.42 -9.51 -0.13
CA ARG A 82 6.55 -8.33 -0.34
C ARG A 82 7.17 -7.09 0.26
N SER A 83 7.70 -7.20 1.48
CA SER A 83 8.44 -6.10 2.12
C SER A 83 9.60 -5.63 1.25
N ALA A 84 10.42 -6.56 0.75
CA ALA A 84 11.54 -6.22 -0.13
C ALA A 84 11.10 -5.64 -1.49
N ALA A 85 9.98 -6.11 -2.06
CA ALA A 85 9.41 -5.54 -3.28
C ALA A 85 8.91 -4.09 -3.05
N GLY A 86 8.31 -3.82 -1.89
CA GLY A 86 7.92 -2.49 -1.45
C GLY A 86 9.11 -1.56 -1.27
N ASP A 87 10.18 -2.03 -0.61
CA ASP A 87 11.45 -1.30 -0.48
C ASP A 87 12.07 -0.97 -1.84
N LEU A 88 11.99 -1.91 -2.79
CA LEU A 88 12.47 -1.69 -4.15
C LEU A 88 11.70 -0.56 -4.85
N LEU A 89 10.36 -0.52 -4.72
CA LEU A 89 9.55 0.59 -5.25
C LEU A 89 9.95 1.94 -4.61
N ARG A 90 10.08 1.97 -3.27
CA ARG A 90 10.55 3.17 -2.56
C ARG A 90 11.92 3.64 -3.04
N SER A 91 12.88 2.72 -3.20
CA SER A 91 14.21 3.03 -3.73
C SER A 91 14.13 3.59 -5.15
N PHE A 92 13.34 2.98 -6.03
CA PHE A 92 13.13 3.49 -7.38
C PHE A 92 12.54 4.91 -7.37
N VAL A 93 11.52 5.21 -6.58
CA VAL A 93 10.94 6.55 -6.53
C VAL A 93 11.94 7.55 -5.93
N THR A 94 12.60 7.18 -4.82
CA THR A 94 13.52 8.05 -4.07
C THR A 94 14.75 8.44 -4.88
N TYR A 95 15.42 7.47 -5.52
CA TYR A 95 16.69 7.72 -6.20
C TYR A 95 16.52 7.97 -7.69
N ARG A 96 15.41 7.50 -8.29
CA ARG A 96 15.22 7.42 -9.74
C ARG A 96 13.84 7.87 -10.22
N GLY A 97 13.10 8.62 -9.38
CA GLY A 97 11.73 9.06 -9.63
C GLY A 97 11.46 9.63 -11.02
N ARG A 98 12.44 10.28 -11.64
CA ARG A 98 12.29 10.85 -13.00
C ARG A 98 11.95 9.83 -14.07
N ASP A 99 12.50 8.64 -13.94
CA ASP A 99 12.26 7.56 -14.87
C ASP A 99 11.21 6.60 -14.31
N SER A 100 11.33 6.25 -13.02
CA SER A 100 10.55 5.17 -12.40
C SER A 100 9.11 5.53 -12.08
N LEU A 101 8.84 6.75 -11.60
CA LEU A 101 7.53 7.09 -11.09
C LEU A 101 6.46 7.00 -12.17
N SER A 102 6.74 7.54 -13.36
CA SER A 102 5.81 7.48 -14.49
C SER A 102 5.45 6.04 -14.87
N ILE A 103 6.41 5.12 -14.81
CA ILE A 103 6.21 3.69 -15.11
C ILE A 103 5.37 3.02 -14.01
N ILE A 104 5.66 3.32 -12.74
CA ILE A 104 4.92 2.79 -11.59
C ILE A 104 3.46 3.26 -11.66
N MET A 105 3.23 4.56 -11.81
CA MET A 105 1.89 5.13 -11.90
C MET A 105 1.13 4.63 -13.14
N ALA A 106 1.78 4.50 -14.29
CA ALA A 106 1.14 3.94 -15.49
C ALA A 106 0.73 2.47 -15.31
N SER A 107 1.57 1.68 -14.62
CA SER A 107 1.26 0.27 -14.32
C SER A 107 0.07 0.16 -13.36
N ILE A 108 0.08 0.96 -12.29
CA ILE A 108 -1.04 1.07 -11.33
C ILE A 108 -2.32 1.47 -12.07
N SER A 109 -2.30 2.56 -12.85
CA SER A 109 -3.47 3.02 -13.60
C SER A 109 -4.01 1.95 -14.55
N THR A 110 -3.12 1.20 -15.22
CA THR A 110 -3.53 0.11 -16.12
C THR A 110 -4.33 -0.97 -15.38
N ASP A 111 -3.87 -1.39 -14.20
CA ASP A 111 -4.56 -2.39 -13.39
C ASP A 111 -5.87 -1.87 -12.78
N LEU A 112 -5.90 -0.61 -12.33
CA LEU A 112 -7.11 0.04 -11.81
C LEU A 112 -8.18 0.21 -12.90
N GLU A 113 -7.78 0.59 -14.11
CA GLU A 113 -8.69 0.68 -15.26
C GLU A 113 -9.20 -0.69 -15.69
N ALA A 114 -8.35 -1.72 -15.67
CA ALA A 114 -8.77 -3.10 -15.97
C ALA A 114 -9.84 -3.57 -14.98
N TYR A 115 -9.65 -3.29 -13.69
CA TYR A 115 -10.65 -3.58 -12.66
C TYR A 115 -11.96 -2.82 -12.88
N SER A 116 -11.87 -1.53 -13.19
CA SER A 116 -13.06 -0.67 -13.40
C SER A 116 -13.94 -1.12 -14.57
N ARG A 117 -13.38 -1.86 -15.54
CA ARG A 117 -14.09 -2.39 -16.71
C ARG A 117 -14.89 -3.67 -16.43
N MET A 118 -14.73 -4.29 -15.26
CA MET A 118 -15.40 -5.57 -14.92
C MET A 118 -16.92 -5.45 -14.75
N GLY A 119 -17.42 -4.27 -14.39
CA GLY A 119 -18.83 -4.07 -14.03
C GLY A 119 -19.23 -4.95 -12.83
N ASP A 120 -20.38 -5.63 -12.91
CA ASP A 120 -20.92 -6.44 -11.82
C ASP A 120 -20.30 -7.85 -11.70
N LYS A 121 -19.44 -8.25 -12.64
CA LYS A 121 -18.81 -9.58 -12.62
C LYS A 121 -17.57 -9.55 -11.74
N VAL A 122 -17.52 -10.43 -10.74
CA VAL A 122 -16.31 -10.63 -9.93
C VAL A 122 -15.31 -11.47 -10.73
N ASP A 123 -14.25 -10.83 -11.18
CA ASP A 123 -13.05 -11.42 -11.76
C ASP A 123 -11.93 -11.38 -10.72
N MET A 124 -11.58 -12.56 -10.20
CA MET A 124 -10.57 -12.70 -9.17
C MET A 124 -9.19 -12.21 -9.63
N GLN A 125 -8.84 -12.41 -10.91
CA GLN A 125 -7.53 -11.98 -11.43
C GLN A 125 -7.40 -10.46 -11.39
N ALA A 126 -8.47 -9.77 -11.77
CA ALA A 126 -8.51 -8.32 -11.72
C ALA A 126 -8.60 -7.80 -10.27
N CYS A 127 -9.31 -8.48 -9.35
CA CYS A 127 -9.23 -8.17 -7.91
C CYS A 127 -7.78 -8.27 -7.39
N CYS A 128 -7.05 -9.35 -7.71
CA CYS A 128 -5.64 -9.51 -7.30
C CYS A 128 -4.71 -8.42 -7.88
N LYS A 129 -4.91 -8.03 -9.14
CA LYS A 129 -4.14 -6.94 -9.76
C LYS A 129 -4.43 -5.60 -9.09
N LYS A 130 -5.71 -5.32 -8.79
CA LYS A 130 -6.09 -4.13 -8.03
C LYS A 130 -5.44 -4.12 -6.63
N ASP A 131 -5.45 -5.25 -5.92
CA ASP A 131 -4.77 -5.36 -4.64
C ASP A 131 -3.26 -5.04 -4.75
N GLY A 132 -2.57 -5.60 -5.74
CA GLY A 132 -1.15 -5.31 -5.97
C GLY A 132 -0.89 -3.84 -6.29
N ALA A 133 -1.76 -3.20 -7.08
CA ALA A 133 -1.69 -1.79 -7.41
C ALA A 133 -1.89 -0.89 -6.17
N LEU A 134 -2.87 -1.23 -5.31
CA LEU A 134 -3.11 -0.52 -4.05
C LEU A 134 -1.96 -0.72 -3.05
N ASN A 135 -1.44 -1.93 -2.93
CA ASN A 135 -0.25 -2.22 -2.11
C ASN A 135 0.99 -1.46 -2.62
N ALA A 136 1.14 -1.31 -3.94
CA ALA A 136 2.21 -0.48 -4.50
C ALA A 136 2.04 1.00 -4.15
N LEU A 137 0.82 1.54 -4.21
CA LEU A 137 0.51 2.92 -3.78
C LEU A 137 0.82 3.13 -2.30
N GLU A 138 0.40 2.20 -1.44
CA GLU A 138 0.70 2.18 -0.02
C GLU A 138 2.22 2.24 0.24
N ASN A 139 3.01 1.42 -0.46
CA ASN A 139 4.45 1.41 -0.28
C ASN A 139 5.16 2.70 -0.69
N ILE A 140 4.56 3.53 -1.55
CA ILE A 140 5.12 4.82 -2.01
C ILE A 140 4.35 6.03 -1.47
N ALA A 141 3.45 5.83 -0.50
CA ALA A 141 2.54 6.87 0.00
C ALA A 141 3.30 8.09 0.54
N GLU A 142 4.36 7.87 1.33
CA GLU A 142 5.24 8.94 1.84
C GLU A 142 5.80 9.82 0.71
N GLN A 143 6.33 9.21 -0.36
CA GLN A 143 6.93 9.95 -1.47
C GLN A 143 5.87 10.73 -2.25
N LEU A 144 4.67 10.17 -2.40
CA LEU A 144 3.53 10.87 -3.01
C LEU A 144 3.06 12.04 -2.13
N ALA A 145 3.00 11.85 -0.81
CA ALA A 145 2.60 12.86 0.15
C ALA A 145 3.56 14.06 0.16
N ILE A 146 4.86 13.79 0.26
CA ILE A 146 5.91 14.81 0.23
C ILE A 146 5.78 15.66 -1.04
N ALA A 147 5.65 15.00 -2.20
CA ALA A 147 5.50 15.68 -3.48
C ALA A 147 4.23 16.54 -3.57
N ALA A 148 3.11 16.04 -3.04
CA ALA A 148 1.84 16.76 -3.03
C ALA A 148 1.90 18.02 -2.16
N VAL A 149 2.55 17.95 -0.99
CA VAL A 149 2.74 19.09 -0.09
C VAL A 149 3.68 20.14 -0.71
N GLU A 150 4.77 19.71 -1.35
CA GLU A 150 5.72 20.61 -2.03
C GLU A 150 5.03 21.45 -3.12
N LYS A 151 4.08 20.86 -3.87
CA LYS A 151 3.25 21.58 -4.86
C LYS A 151 2.29 22.59 -4.26
N SER A 152 1.72 22.30 -3.09
CA SER A 152 0.70 23.14 -2.46
C SER A 152 1.23 24.47 -1.89
N GLY A 153 2.56 24.68 -1.90
CA GLY A 153 3.20 25.90 -1.39
C GLY A 153 3.26 26.02 0.14
N LYS A 154 2.68 25.08 0.90
CA LYS A 154 2.63 25.07 2.38
C LYS A 154 3.92 24.54 3.05
N SER A 155 5.12 24.87 2.56
CA SER A 155 6.36 24.44 3.21
C SER A 155 6.66 25.28 4.46
N LYS A 156 6.23 24.82 5.65
CA LYS A 156 6.82 25.23 6.94
C LYS A 156 7.92 24.24 7.36
N ARG A 157 9.02 24.20 6.61
CA ARG A 157 10.27 23.61 7.12
C ARG A 157 11.38 24.64 6.99
N SER A 158 11.84 25.13 8.14
CA SER A 158 13.02 25.98 8.32
C SER A 158 14.20 25.43 7.50
N LYS A 159 14.44 26.03 6.32
CA LYS A 159 15.65 25.79 5.52
C LYS A 159 16.77 26.63 6.12
N LYS A 160 17.46 26.10 7.14
CA LYS A 160 18.83 26.55 7.45
C LYS A 160 19.79 25.69 6.64
N GLY A 161 20.18 26.18 5.45
CA GLY A 161 21.47 25.82 4.83
C GLY A 161 21.56 24.58 3.94
N LYS A 162 20.65 24.35 2.99
CA LYS A 162 20.98 23.55 1.79
C LYS A 162 20.29 24.14 0.55
N LYS A 163 21.11 24.57 -0.43
CA LYS A 163 20.67 25.18 -1.70
C LYS A 163 19.51 24.38 -2.31
N SER A 164 18.43 25.09 -2.62
CA SER A 164 17.28 24.61 -3.38
C SER A 164 17.74 24.05 -4.73
N LYS A 165 17.65 22.72 -4.87
CA LYS A 165 17.65 22.07 -6.19
C LYS A 165 16.39 22.55 -6.93
N LYS A 166 16.51 22.93 -8.20
CA LYS A 166 15.35 23.23 -9.05
C LYS A 166 14.36 22.06 -8.99
N PRO A 167 13.04 22.32 -8.97
CA PRO A 167 12.06 21.25 -9.01
C PRO A 167 12.31 20.39 -10.24
N SER A 168 12.39 19.09 -10.02
CA SER A 168 12.69 18.11 -11.05
C SER A 168 11.46 17.92 -11.95
N ALA A 169 11.63 17.52 -13.22
CA ALA A 169 10.50 17.25 -14.12
C ALA A 169 9.48 16.21 -13.58
N VAL A 170 9.90 15.46 -12.55
CA VAL A 170 9.12 14.48 -11.78
C VAL A 170 8.05 15.16 -10.93
N GLU A 171 8.34 16.33 -10.34
CA GLU A 171 7.38 17.06 -9.54
C GLU A 171 6.14 17.34 -10.37
N ASN A 172 6.25 17.75 -11.63
CA ASN A 172 5.08 18.03 -12.46
C ASN A 172 4.16 16.80 -12.71
N GLN A 173 4.70 15.58 -12.66
CA GLN A 173 3.93 14.33 -12.87
C GLN A 173 3.25 13.79 -11.60
N LEU A 174 3.68 14.22 -10.42
CA LEU A 174 3.12 13.77 -9.14
C LEU A 174 1.73 14.38 -8.89
N PRO A 175 0.77 13.64 -8.31
CA PRO A 175 -0.52 14.22 -7.95
C PRO A 175 -0.33 15.33 -6.90
N ASP A 176 -1.14 16.38 -6.97
CA ASP A 176 -1.27 17.31 -5.85
C ASP A 176 -2.18 16.69 -4.76
N VAL A 177 -2.34 17.40 -3.63
CA VAL A 177 -3.14 16.90 -2.50
C VAL A 177 -4.58 16.59 -2.94
N ASN A 178 -5.18 17.43 -3.79
CA ASN A 178 -6.55 17.21 -4.26
C ASN A 178 -6.64 15.96 -5.15
N ALA A 179 -5.69 15.77 -6.06
CA ALA A 179 -5.64 14.59 -6.92
C ALA A 179 -5.42 13.31 -6.10
N LEU A 180 -4.60 13.33 -5.05
CA LEU A 180 -4.44 12.22 -4.12
C LEU A 180 -5.75 11.92 -3.36
N GLN A 181 -6.42 12.95 -2.85
CA GLN A 181 -7.71 12.80 -2.17
C GLN A 181 -8.75 12.17 -3.10
N GLN A 182 -8.88 12.66 -4.33
CA GLN A 182 -9.81 12.12 -5.31
C GLN A 182 -9.47 10.68 -5.70
N MET A 183 -8.19 10.33 -5.78
CA MET A 183 -7.77 8.96 -6.00
C MET A 183 -8.23 8.05 -4.85
N LEU A 184 -8.03 8.44 -3.58
CA LEU A 184 -8.49 7.64 -2.44
C LEU A 184 -10.02 7.48 -2.43
N VAL A 185 -10.76 8.56 -2.70
CA VAL A 185 -12.23 8.53 -2.77
C VAL A 185 -12.72 7.62 -3.89
N ASN A 186 -12.12 7.70 -5.08
CA ASN A 186 -12.63 6.99 -6.25
C ASN A 186 -12.16 5.54 -6.32
N VAL A 187 -10.97 5.25 -5.80
CA VAL A 187 -10.31 3.95 -5.97
C VAL A 187 -10.39 3.08 -4.71
N VAL A 188 -10.26 3.69 -3.53
CA VAL A 188 -10.09 2.98 -2.24
C VAL A 188 -11.42 2.89 -1.48
N LEU A 189 -12.14 4.00 -1.29
CA LEU A 189 -13.39 4.00 -0.51
C LEU A 189 -14.45 2.98 -0.98
N PRO A 190 -14.68 2.77 -2.30
CA PRO A 190 -15.65 1.76 -2.76
C PRO A 190 -15.27 0.34 -2.34
N GLU A 191 -13.98 0.07 -2.17
CA GLU A 191 -13.49 -1.28 -1.87
C GLU A 191 -13.77 -1.74 -0.45
N PHE A 192 -14.11 -0.84 0.49
CA PHE A 192 -14.62 -1.23 1.80
C PHE A 192 -15.93 -2.03 1.73
N LYS A 193 -16.63 -2.00 0.58
CA LYS A 193 -17.85 -2.79 0.32
C LYS A 193 -17.63 -3.83 -0.78
N SER A 194 -16.38 -4.14 -1.12
CA SER A 194 -16.05 -5.10 -2.17
C SER A 194 -16.58 -6.49 -1.85
N GLN A 195 -17.00 -7.22 -2.88
CA GLN A 195 -17.32 -8.65 -2.76
C GLN A 195 -16.04 -9.48 -2.54
N CYS A 196 -14.89 -8.99 -3.02
CA CYS A 196 -13.57 -9.57 -2.77
C CYS A 196 -13.10 -9.17 -1.36
N ALA A 197 -13.14 -10.09 -0.39
CA ALA A 197 -12.83 -9.80 1.01
C ALA A 197 -11.45 -9.18 1.27
N PHE A 198 -10.41 -9.69 0.60
CA PHE A 198 -9.06 -9.14 0.72
C PHE A 198 -8.95 -7.71 0.17
N LEU A 199 -9.85 -7.27 -0.71
CA LEU A 199 -9.90 -5.87 -1.13
C LEU A 199 -10.48 -4.95 -0.05
N ARG A 200 -11.40 -5.44 0.80
CA ARG A 200 -11.84 -4.70 2.00
C ARG A 200 -10.70 -4.51 2.98
N LEU A 201 -9.92 -5.58 3.22
CA LEU A 201 -8.69 -5.52 4.02
C LEU A 201 -7.68 -4.52 3.43
N ARG A 202 -7.42 -4.60 2.12
CA ARG A 202 -6.49 -3.71 1.43
C ARG A 202 -6.95 -2.25 1.50
N ALA A 203 -8.25 -1.99 1.37
CA ALA A 203 -8.78 -0.64 1.45
C ALA A 203 -8.47 0.01 2.80
N CYS A 204 -8.58 -0.76 3.89
CA CYS A 204 -8.20 -0.33 5.23
C CYS A 204 -6.71 0.04 5.30
N SER A 205 -5.81 -0.87 4.90
CA SER A 205 -4.35 -0.66 4.94
C SER A 205 -3.92 0.53 4.07
N THR A 206 -4.42 0.61 2.84
CA THR A 206 -4.04 1.68 1.92
C THR A 206 -4.50 3.04 2.41
N PHE A 207 -5.69 3.16 3.01
CA PHE A 207 -6.14 4.46 3.51
C PHE A 207 -5.30 4.94 4.70
N GLU A 208 -4.96 4.06 5.64
CA GLU A 208 -4.05 4.40 6.74
C GLU A 208 -2.70 4.90 6.23
N ALA A 209 -2.11 4.19 5.28
CA ALA A 209 -0.82 4.56 4.73
C ALA A 209 -0.78 6.01 4.21
N PHE A 210 -1.92 6.59 3.79
CA PHE A 210 -1.99 8.01 3.43
C PHE A 210 -2.36 8.94 4.59
N ILE A 211 -3.17 8.52 5.57
CA ILE A 211 -3.44 9.32 6.79
C ILE A 211 -2.14 9.55 7.57
N SER A 212 -1.32 8.50 7.69
CA SER A 212 -0.06 8.52 8.44
C SER A 212 0.95 9.55 7.92
N GLU A 213 0.78 10.03 6.68
CA GLU A 213 1.70 10.96 6.02
C GLU A 213 1.42 12.46 6.30
N ASN A 214 0.64 12.77 7.33
CA ASN A 214 0.28 14.14 7.72
C ASN A 214 -0.32 14.99 6.58
N ILE A 215 -0.97 14.36 5.60
CA ILE A 215 -1.73 15.06 4.58
C ILE A 215 -3.03 15.58 5.20
N GLU A 216 -3.33 16.87 5.06
CA GLU A 216 -4.61 17.44 5.46
C GLU A 216 -5.72 16.95 4.50
N PHE A 217 -6.44 15.90 4.89
CA PHE A 217 -7.66 15.44 4.22
C PHE A 217 -8.84 16.35 4.53
N SER A 218 -9.80 16.46 3.60
CA SER A 218 -11.08 17.12 3.91
C SER A 218 -11.83 16.33 4.98
N GLN A 219 -12.63 17.03 5.80
CA GLN A 219 -13.41 16.41 6.87
C GLN A 219 -14.38 15.36 6.32
N GLU A 220 -14.92 15.57 5.12
CA GLU A 220 -15.82 14.63 4.46
C GLU A 220 -15.10 13.33 4.06
N VAL A 221 -13.91 13.43 3.45
CA VAL A 221 -13.11 12.27 3.05
C VAL A 221 -12.67 11.48 4.26
N PHE A 222 -12.20 12.18 5.28
CA PHE A 222 -11.77 11.60 6.54
C PHE A 222 -12.91 10.91 7.29
N GLY A 223 -14.08 11.57 7.40
CA GLY A 223 -15.27 11.01 8.02
C GLY A 223 -15.78 9.76 7.29
N ALA A 224 -15.79 9.78 5.96
CA ALA A 224 -16.18 8.62 5.16
C ALA A 224 -15.26 7.42 5.39
N ALA A 225 -13.95 7.63 5.39
CA ALA A 225 -12.97 6.58 5.65
C ALA A 225 -13.06 6.03 7.07
N PHE A 226 -13.23 6.90 8.06
CA PHE A 226 -13.39 6.48 9.45
C PHE A 226 -14.62 5.60 9.67
N VAL A 227 -15.76 5.97 9.07
CA VAL A 227 -16.96 5.13 9.10
C VAL A 227 -16.70 3.79 8.40
N ALA A 228 -15.97 3.80 7.28
CA ALA A 228 -15.65 2.60 6.53
C ALA A 228 -14.71 1.66 7.32
N THR A 229 -13.65 2.17 7.94
CA THR A 229 -12.75 1.42 8.84
C THR A 229 -13.49 0.85 10.04
N LYS A 230 -14.40 1.63 10.65
CA LYS A 230 -15.26 1.12 11.73
C LYS A 230 -16.15 -0.03 11.27
N ALA A 231 -16.64 0.00 10.03
CA ALA A 231 -17.44 -1.10 9.49
C ALA A 231 -16.62 -2.39 9.36
N CYS A 232 -15.30 -2.32 9.12
CA CYS A 232 -14.43 -3.50 9.11
C CYS A 232 -14.40 -4.24 10.46
N LEU A 233 -14.61 -3.54 11.58
CA LEU A 233 -14.67 -4.16 12.91
C LEU A 233 -15.87 -5.12 13.08
N SER A 234 -16.85 -5.01 12.18
CA SER A 234 -18.05 -5.86 12.14
C SER A 234 -18.15 -6.64 10.82
N ASP A 235 -17.03 -6.82 10.13
CA ASP A 235 -16.97 -7.59 8.89
C ASP A 235 -17.28 -9.09 9.14
N SER A 236 -17.65 -9.81 8.09
CA SER A 236 -17.87 -11.27 8.18
C SER A 236 -16.56 -12.06 8.17
N GLU A 237 -15.49 -11.46 7.64
CA GLU A 237 -14.22 -12.14 7.41
C GLU A 237 -13.21 -11.78 8.49
N LEU A 238 -12.72 -12.80 9.22
CA LEU A 238 -11.83 -12.61 10.36
C LEU A 238 -10.57 -11.78 10.02
N PRO A 239 -9.87 -11.97 8.88
CA PRO A 239 -8.74 -11.12 8.52
C PRO A 239 -9.09 -9.64 8.35
N VAL A 240 -10.29 -9.33 7.84
CA VAL A 240 -10.76 -7.93 7.67
C VAL A 240 -11.03 -7.29 9.04
N ILE A 241 -11.62 -8.06 9.97
CA ILE A 241 -11.82 -7.61 11.36
C ILE A 241 -10.46 -7.35 12.03
N GLY A 242 -9.52 -8.29 11.89
CA GLY A 242 -8.17 -8.18 12.45
C GLY A 242 -7.44 -6.93 11.98
N GLU A 243 -7.56 -6.60 10.70
CA GLU A 243 -6.99 -5.39 10.13
C GLU A 243 -7.66 -4.11 10.66
N GLY A 244 -8.99 -4.06 10.73
CA GLY A 244 -9.71 -2.92 11.32
C GLY A 244 -9.29 -2.65 12.77
N VAL A 245 -9.03 -3.71 13.55
CA VAL A 245 -8.58 -3.61 14.94
C VAL A 245 -7.14 -3.11 15.03
N ARG A 246 -6.25 -3.61 14.17
CA ARG A 246 -4.86 -3.15 14.06
C ARG A 246 -4.84 -1.65 13.81
N GLU A 247 -5.67 -1.21 12.88
CA GLU A 247 -5.78 0.19 12.48
C GLU A 247 -6.22 1.08 13.63
N THR A 248 -7.34 0.74 14.27
CA THR A 248 -7.86 1.60 15.33
C THR A 248 -6.96 1.62 16.58
N ARG A 249 -6.10 0.60 16.76
CA ARG A 249 -5.08 0.60 17.81
C ARG A 249 -3.92 1.54 17.48
N ARG A 250 -3.50 1.60 16.21
CA ARG A 250 -2.43 2.51 15.76
C ARG A 250 -2.87 3.96 15.92
N GLU A 251 -4.11 4.28 15.58
CA GLU A 251 -4.74 5.59 15.78
C GLU A 251 -4.74 6.08 17.25
N LYS A 252 -5.00 5.17 18.21
CA LYS A 252 -4.93 5.48 19.65
C LYS A 252 -3.52 5.89 20.10
N ASN A 253 -2.49 5.31 19.49
CA ASN A 253 -1.10 5.64 19.82
C ASN A 253 -0.64 6.97 19.19
N ILE A 254 -1.34 7.50 18.18
CA ILE A 254 -0.97 8.74 17.48
C ILE A 254 -1.79 9.96 17.95
N HIS A 255 -2.62 9.83 19.00
CA HIS A 255 -3.49 10.91 19.51
C HIS A 255 -4.46 11.54 18.49
N ILE A 256 -4.74 10.87 17.36
CA ILE A 256 -5.55 11.46 16.28
C ILE A 256 -7.07 11.45 16.64
N TRP A 257 -7.51 10.60 17.59
CA TRP A 257 -8.94 10.30 17.79
C TRP A 257 -9.36 10.01 19.24
N SER A 258 -9.12 10.90 20.21
CA SER A 258 -9.30 10.56 21.63
C SER A 258 -10.74 10.43 22.15
N ASP A 259 -11.76 11.04 21.53
CA ASP A 259 -12.97 11.34 22.31
C ASP A 259 -14.21 10.45 22.03
N GLU A 260 -14.33 9.78 20.88
CA GLU A 260 -15.54 8.97 20.56
C GLU A 260 -15.30 7.46 20.42
N VAL A 261 -14.05 7.00 20.29
CA VAL A 261 -13.73 5.61 19.88
C VAL A 261 -13.23 4.75 21.03
N GLY A 262 -12.89 5.35 22.17
CA GLY A 262 -12.24 4.68 23.30
C GLY A 262 -13.02 3.46 23.84
N GLY A 263 -14.35 3.60 23.99
CA GLY A 263 -15.22 2.60 24.63
C GLY A 263 -15.46 1.35 23.78
N THR A 264 -15.87 1.51 22.52
CA THR A 264 -16.19 0.40 21.61
C THR A 264 -14.96 -0.46 21.31
N LEU A 265 -13.79 0.17 21.20
CA LEU A 265 -12.52 -0.53 20.93
C LEU A 265 -12.00 -1.32 22.13
N ALA A 266 -12.25 -0.87 23.35
CA ALA A 266 -11.88 -1.63 24.54
C ALA A 266 -12.69 -2.93 24.63
N GLN A 267 -13.98 -2.87 24.26
CA GLN A 267 -14.87 -4.03 24.21
C GLN A 267 -14.48 -5.02 23.10
N LEU A 268 -14.19 -4.54 21.88
CA LEU A 268 -13.73 -5.39 20.77
C LEU A 268 -12.35 -6.02 21.03
N HIS A 269 -11.41 -5.28 21.63
CA HIS A 269 -10.09 -5.80 22.00
C HIS A 269 -10.19 -6.93 23.03
N LEU A 270 -11.09 -6.80 24.03
CA LEU A 270 -11.36 -7.87 25.00
C LEU A 270 -12.00 -9.09 24.34
N SER A 271 -12.94 -8.90 23.41
CA SER A 271 -13.57 -10.00 22.67
C SER A 271 -12.59 -10.76 21.78
N ILE A 272 -11.67 -10.05 21.11
CA ILE A 272 -10.65 -10.68 20.23
C ILE A 272 -9.58 -11.40 21.06
N LEU A 273 -9.12 -10.80 22.16
CA LEU A 273 -8.21 -11.50 23.08
C LEU A 273 -8.85 -12.73 23.72
N SER A 274 -10.18 -12.74 23.90
CA SER A 274 -10.91 -13.92 24.38
C SER A 274 -11.13 -15.00 23.31
N ALA A 275 -11.10 -14.63 22.03
CA ALA A 275 -11.21 -15.56 20.90
C ALA A 275 -9.86 -16.18 20.50
N LEU A 276 -8.75 -15.55 20.88
CA LEU A 276 -7.38 -15.99 20.61
C LEU A 276 -6.75 -16.84 21.73
N ASN A 277 -7.53 -17.22 22.76
CA ASN A 277 -7.15 -18.11 23.87
C ASN A 277 -8.06 -19.34 23.89
#